data_AF-A0A968A344-F1
#
_entry.id   AF-A0A968A344-F1
#
_cell.length_a   1.000
_cell.length_b   1.000
_cell.length_c   1.000
_cell.angle_alpha   90.00
_cell.angle_beta   90.00
_cell.angle_gamma   90.00
#
_symmetry.space_group_name_H-M   'P 1'
#
loop_
_entity.id
_entity.type
_entity.pdbx_description
1 polymer ?
#
loop_
_entity_poly.entity_id
_entity_poly.type
_entity_poly.pdbx_seq_one_letter_code
_entity_poly.pdbx_strand_id
1 'polypeptide(L)'
;RFDTDPPGLAPSTLLKEGEGNYVVTGGGTRNRWGDYMGIGADPGDPNVIWSMVEYAAGTNTWGTWVGSYTHSYTASGIVQDAVTGAPIPFADVEINETGRTIVTDSVGFYSFGS
;
A
#
# COMPACT_ATOMS: atom_id res chain seq x y z
N ARG A 1 -18.03 -2.58 2.41
CA ARG A 1 -17.32 -3.37 3.43
C ARG A 1 -18.38 -4.16 4.15
N PHE A 2 -18.27 -5.48 4.18
CA PHE A 2 -19.16 -6.30 5.00
C PHE A 2 -18.65 -6.28 6.44
N ASP A 3 -19.57 -6.40 7.40
CA ASP A 3 -19.21 -6.45 8.83
C ASP A 3 -18.34 -7.68 9.19
N THR A 4 -18.22 -8.63 8.26
CA THR A 4 -17.38 -9.83 8.37
C THR A 4 -16.00 -9.67 7.74
N ASP A 5 -15.67 -8.55 7.11
CA ASP A 5 -14.34 -8.34 6.53
C ASP A 5 -13.29 -8.29 7.66
N PRO A 6 -12.16 -9.03 7.55
CA PRO A 6 -11.11 -8.99 8.56
C PRO A 6 -10.65 -7.56 8.88
N PRO A 7 -10.27 -7.28 10.14
CA PRO A 7 -9.62 -6.03 10.49
C PRO A 7 -8.41 -5.78 9.58
N GLY A 8 -8.17 -4.52 9.18
CA GLY A 8 -7.03 -4.14 8.34
C GLY A 8 -7.32 -3.88 6.86
N LEU A 9 -8.52 -4.23 6.35
CA LEU A 9 -8.93 -3.80 4.99
C LEU A 9 -9.50 -2.38 5.00
N ALA A 10 -8.98 -1.52 4.13
CA ALA A 10 -9.52 -0.18 3.88
C ALA A 10 -10.68 -0.25 2.85
N PRO A 11 -11.63 0.69 2.88
CA PRO A 11 -12.59 0.82 1.79
C PRO A 11 -11.86 1.07 0.45
N SER A 12 -12.49 0.70 -0.66
CA SER A 12 -11.98 1.05 -1.99
C SER A 12 -11.87 2.57 -2.13
N THR A 13 -10.76 3.04 -2.69
CA THR A 13 -10.58 4.44 -3.05
C THR A 13 -10.46 4.57 -4.57
N LEU A 14 -10.87 5.72 -5.09
CA LEU A 14 -10.69 6.03 -6.49
C LEU A 14 -9.21 6.37 -6.76
N LEU A 15 -8.58 5.63 -7.68
CA LEU A 15 -7.25 5.96 -8.19
C LEU A 15 -7.29 7.03 -9.28
N LYS A 16 -8.17 6.84 -10.28
CA LYS A 16 -8.29 7.72 -11.45
C LYS A 16 -9.73 7.69 -11.97
N GLU A 17 -10.37 8.86 -12.04
CA GLU A 17 -11.68 9.00 -12.69
C GLU A 17 -11.56 8.82 -14.21
N GLY A 18 -12.66 8.35 -14.82
CA GLY A 18 -12.85 8.46 -16.26
C GLY A 18 -13.06 9.92 -16.70
N GLU A 19 -12.50 10.29 -17.83
CA GLU A 19 -12.61 11.60 -18.48
C GLU A 19 -13.66 11.62 -19.61
N GLY A 20 -14.38 10.51 -19.79
CA GLY A 20 -15.46 10.40 -20.76
C GLY A 20 -16.13 9.03 -20.75
N ASN A 21 -17.15 8.88 -21.60
CA ASN A 21 -17.80 7.59 -21.81
C ASN A 21 -16.99 6.72 -22.77
N TYR A 22 -16.85 5.43 -22.46
CA TYR A 22 -16.16 4.49 -23.35
C TYR A 22 -17.04 3.28 -23.63
N VAL A 23 -17.55 3.19 -24.87
CA VAL A 23 -18.34 2.07 -25.37
C VAL A 23 -17.84 1.73 -26.77
N VAL A 24 -16.84 0.83 -26.85
CA VAL A 24 -16.22 0.40 -28.10
C VAL A 24 -16.29 -1.12 -28.16
N THR A 25 -17.22 -1.66 -28.95
CA THR A 25 -17.48 -3.11 -29.01
C THR A 25 -16.78 -3.83 -30.17
N GLY A 26 -16.08 -3.09 -31.04
CA GLY A 26 -15.38 -3.66 -32.20
C GLY A 26 -16.29 -4.43 -33.17
N GLY A 27 -17.58 -4.08 -33.23
CA GLY A 27 -18.58 -4.77 -34.06
C GLY A 27 -19.35 -5.91 -33.36
N GLY A 28 -19.00 -6.24 -32.11
CA GLY A 28 -19.77 -7.18 -31.28
C GLY A 28 -20.77 -6.49 -30.35
N THR A 29 -21.33 -7.26 -29.40
CA THR A 29 -22.28 -6.77 -28.38
C THR A 29 -21.65 -6.46 -27.03
N ARG A 30 -20.36 -6.77 -26.84
CA ARG A 30 -19.66 -6.64 -25.54
C ARG A 30 -18.63 -5.53 -25.58
N ASN A 31 -18.70 -4.61 -24.60
CA ASN A 31 -17.62 -3.69 -24.25
C ASN A 31 -16.62 -4.45 -23.35
N ARG A 32 -15.34 -4.56 -23.74
CA ARG A 32 -14.32 -5.32 -23.01
C ARG A 32 -13.30 -4.39 -22.36
N TRP A 33 -12.89 -4.75 -21.14
CA TRP A 33 -11.90 -4.06 -20.31
C TRP A 33 -11.06 -5.11 -19.59
N GLY A 34 -9.86 -4.73 -19.15
CA GLY A 34 -8.97 -5.54 -18.32
C GLY A 34 -7.96 -6.38 -19.11
N ASP A 35 -7.86 -6.21 -20.43
CA ASP A 35 -6.89 -6.95 -21.26
C ASP A 35 -5.47 -6.36 -21.11
N TYR A 36 -5.34 -5.07 -20.77
CA TYR A 36 -4.07 -4.34 -20.67
C TYR A 36 -3.84 -3.76 -19.26
N MET A 37 -3.82 -4.62 -18.25
CA MET A 37 -3.53 -4.25 -16.86
C MET A 37 -2.46 -5.11 -16.22
N GLY A 38 -1.81 -4.60 -15.18
CA GLY A 38 -0.74 -5.29 -14.48
C GLY A 38 -0.54 -4.75 -13.07
N ILE A 39 -0.07 -5.62 -12.18
CA ILE A 39 0.31 -5.29 -10.81
C ILE A 39 1.64 -5.98 -10.48
N GLY A 40 2.52 -5.32 -9.76
CA GLY A 40 3.82 -5.87 -9.38
C GLY A 40 4.42 -5.17 -8.18
N ALA A 41 5.21 -5.90 -7.38
CA ALA A 41 5.99 -5.31 -6.31
C ALA A 41 7.13 -4.46 -6.88
N ASP A 42 7.47 -3.37 -6.20
CA ASP A 42 8.67 -2.59 -6.50
C ASP A 42 9.94 -3.43 -6.15
N PRO A 43 10.89 -3.61 -7.10
CA PRO A 43 12.11 -4.37 -6.83
C PRO A 43 13.07 -3.66 -5.86
N GLY A 44 12.94 -2.35 -5.67
CA GLY A 44 13.74 -1.53 -4.76
C GLY A 44 13.09 -1.28 -3.39
N ASP A 45 11.76 -1.42 -3.28
CA ASP A 45 11.04 -1.31 -2.01
C ASP A 45 9.93 -2.37 -1.89
N PRO A 46 10.10 -3.42 -1.08
CA PRO A 46 9.12 -4.50 -0.96
C PRO A 46 7.77 -4.05 -0.39
N ASN A 47 7.68 -2.85 0.19
CA ASN A 47 6.44 -2.30 0.74
C ASN A 47 5.60 -1.54 -0.31
N VAL A 48 6.17 -1.30 -1.49
CA VAL A 48 5.50 -0.59 -2.58
C VAL A 48 5.01 -1.58 -3.64
N ILE A 49 3.76 -1.40 -4.05
CA ILE A 49 3.14 -2.12 -5.15
C ILE A 49 2.81 -1.10 -6.25
N TRP A 50 3.20 -1.41 -7.48
CA TRP A 50 2.82 -0.65 -8.67
C TRP A 50 1.66 -1.32 -9.38
N SER A 51 0.69 -0.54 -9.86
CA SER A 51 -0.31 -1.00 -10.83
C SER A 51 -0.30 -0.15 -12.08
N MET A 52 -0.58 -0.78 -13.22
CA MET A 52 -1.02 -0.13 -14.45
C MET A 52 -2.46 -0.60 -14.74
N VAL A 53 -3.40 0.33 -14.83
CA VAL A 53 -4.82 0.01 -15.03
C VAL A 53 -5.42 0.91 -16.10
N GLU A 54 -6.34 0.37 -16.88
CA GLU A 54 -7.06 1.10 -17.92
C GLU A 54 -8.09 2.06 -17.31
N TYR A 55 -8.24 3.24 -17.93
CA TYR A 55 -9.31 4.19 -17.64
C TYR A 55 -9.84 4.82 -18.93
N ALA A 56 -11.03 5.40 -18.89
CA ALA A 56 -11.57 6.17 -20.01
C ALA A 56 -10.84 7.52 -20.08
N ALA A 57 -9.88 7.68 -20.98
CA ALA A 57 -9.11 8.91 -21.19
C ALA A 57 -9.87 9.98 -22.00
N GLY A 58 -11.08 9.66 -22.44
CA GLY A 58 -11.97 10.54 -23.18
C GLY A 58 -13.10 9.74 -23.81
N THR A 59 -13.95 10.39 -24.60
CA THR A 59 -15.05 9.70 -25.30
C THR A 59 -14.49 8.65 -26.25
N ASN A 60 -14.84 7.38 -26.03
CA ASN A 60 -14.39 6.21 -26.79
C ASN A 60 -12.86 6.12 -26.95
N THR A 61 -12.13 6.71 -26.01
CA THR A 61 -10.67 6.68 -25.94
C THR A 61 -10.26 6.12 -24.59
N TRP A 62 -9.41 5.09 -24.61
CA TRP A 62 -8.85 4.51 -23.38
C TRP A 62 -7.40 4.96 -23.21
N GLY A 63 -6.92 4.90 -21.98
CA GLY A 63 -5.52 5.08 -21.64
C GLY A 63 -5.18 4.26 -20.40
N THR A 64 -3.91 4.25 -20.03
CA THR A 64 -3.42 3.60 -18.80
C THR A 64 -3.04 4.63 -17.76
N TRP A 65 -3.38 4.36 -16.51
CA TRP A 65 -2.89 5.11 -15.36
C TRP A 65 -1.96 4.22 -14.54
N VAL A 66 -0.81 4.78 -14.14
CA VAL A 66 0.15 4.11 -13.26
C VAL A 66 -0.01 4.67 -11.84
N GLY A 67 -0.22 3.78 -10.88
CA GLY A 67 -0.34 4.12 -9.46
C GLY A 67 0.63 3.29 -8.62
N SER A 68 1.15 3.90 -7.56
CA SER A 68 1.89 3.22 -6.49
C SER A 68 1.03 3.15 -5.24
N TYR A 69 1.07 2.02 -4.54
CA TYR A 69 0.40 1.81 -3.27
C TYR A 69 1.41 1.36 -2.23
N THR A 70 1.26 1.86 -1.02
CA THR A 70 1.90 1.33 0.18
C THR A 70 0.81 0.96 1.15
N HIS A 71 1.11 0.08 2.10
CA HIS A 71 0.25 -0.11 3.25
C HIS A 71 0.73 0.76 4.40
N SER A 72 -0.20 1.18 5.25
CA SER A 72 0.19 1.74 6.54
C SER A 72 0.60 0.63 7.48
N TYR A 73 1.66 0.89 8.24
CA TYR A 73 2.12 0.00 9.29
C TYR A 73 2.53 0.83 10.50
N THR A 74 2.45 0.24 11.68
CA THR A 74 2.96 0.86 12.90
C THR A 74 3.50 -0.23 13.81
N ALA A 75 4.71 -0.04 14.31
CA ALA A 75 5.29 -0.87 15.36
C ALA A 75 5.77 0.06 16.48
N SER A 76 5.31 -0.15 17.71
CA SER A 76 5.75 0.67 18.84
C SER A 76 5.77 -0.16 20.10
N GLY A 77 6.62 0.23 21.04
CA GLY A 77 6.78 -0.48 22.30
C GLY A 77 7.92 0.08 23.12
N ILE A 78 8.26 -0.64 24.19
CA ILE A 78 9.38 -0.31 25.08
C ILE A 78 10.34 -1.49 25.06
N VAL A 79 11.62 -1.23 24.84
CA VAL A 79 12.70 -2.20 25.02
C VAL A 79 13.09 -2.20 26.50
N GLN A 80 13.07 -3.37 27.12
CA GLN A 80 13.36 -3.55 28.55
C GLN A 80 14.36 -4.68 28.77
N ASP A 81 15.14 -4.55 29.83
CA ASP A 81 15.98 -5.63 30.33
C ASP A 81 15.11 -6.73 30.94
N ALA A 82 15.31 -7.97 30.48
CA ALA A 82 14.43 -9.09 30.83
C ALA A 82 14.53 -9.54 32.30
N VAL A 83 15.59 -9.16 33.02
CA VAL A 83 15.82 -9.56 34.41
C VAL A 83 15.28 -8.51 35.37
N THR A 84 15.53 -7.24 35.06
CA THR A 84 15.24 -6.10 35.93
C THR A 84 13.94 -5.39 35.58
N GLY A 85 13.44 -5.55 34.35
CA GLY A 85 12.29 -4.80 33.81
C GLY A 85 12.59 -3.32 33.54
N ALA A 86 13.84 -2.87 33.72
CA ALA A 86 14.22 -1.49 33.47
C ALA A 86 14.23 -1.20 31.95
N PRO A 87 13.77 -0.03 31.50
CA PRO A 87 13.88 0.33 30.09
C PRO A 87 15.34 0.44 29.63
N ILE A 88 15.59 0.04 28.40
CA ILE A 88 16.91 0.15 27.76
C ILE A 88 16.89 1.38 26.84
N PRO A 89 17.50 2.50 27.25
CA PRO A 89 17.56 3.69 26.42
C PRO A 89 18.63 3.54 25.33
N PHE A 90 18.42 4.23 24.21
CA PHE A 90 19.35 4.32 23.09
C PHE A 90 19.74 2.98 22.44
N ALA A 91 18.86 1.98 22.50
CA ALA A 91 19.04 0.70 21.82
C ALA A 91 18.63 0.83 20.35
N ASP A 92 19.40 0.22 19.46
CA ASP A 92 19.01 0.04 18.05
C ASP A 92 17.94 -1.06 17.94
N VAL A 93 16.83 -0.72 17.31
CA VAL A 93 15.72 -1.62 16.99
C VAL A 93 15.58 -1.65 15.46
N GLU A 94 15.81 -2.81 14.86
CA GLU A 94 15.61 -3.05 13.43
C GLU A 94 14.28 -3.78 13.18
N ILE A 95 13.51 -3.28 12.21
CA ILE A 95 12.30 -3.96 11.72
C ILE A 95 12.65 -4.60 10.38
N ASN A 96 12.93 -5.91 10.40
CA ASN A 96 13.41 -6.70 9.27
C ASN A 96 12.56 -6.53 8.00
N GLU A 97 11.24 -6.45 8.13
CA GLU A 97 10.30 -6.32 7.03
C GLU A 97 10.47 -5.00 6.26
N THR A 98 11.03 -3.99 6.91
CA THR A 98 11.24 -2.66 6.33
C THR A 98 12.72 -2.29 6.17
N GLY A 99 13.62 -3.07 6.77
CA GLY A 99 15.06 -2.78 6.84
C GLY A 99 15.40 -1.46 7.54
N ARG A 100 14.45 -0.87 8.29
CA ARG A 100 14.64 0.40 8.99
C ARG A 100 15.08 0.16 10.42
N THR A 101 16.02 0.98 10.87
CA THR A 101 16.53 1.00 12.25
C THR A 101 16.07 2.28 12.96
N ILE A 102 15.65 2.15 14.22
CA ILE A 102 15.33 3.27 15.11
C ILE A 102 16.04 3.10 16.45
N VAL A 103 16.42 4.22 17.07
CA VAL A 103 17.03 4.25 18.40
C VAL A 103 15.95 4.52 19.44
N THR A 104 15.89 3.73 20.52
CA THR A 104 14.96 3.99 21.62
C THR A 104 15.28 5.30 22.33
N ASP A 105 14.26 5.98 22.85
CA ASP A 105 14.44 7.21 23.62
C ASP A 105 14.98 6.96 25.05
N SER A 106 15.04 8.00 25.88
CA SER A 106 15.52 7.89 27.26
C SER A 106 14.68 6.99 28.17
N VAL A 107 13.46 6.62 27.76
CA VAL A 107 12.57 5.70 28.48
C VAL A 107 12.45 4.36 27.77
N GLY A 108 13.36 4.05 26.83
CA GLY A 108 13.39 2.80 26.09
C GLY A 108 12.26 2.65 25.08
N PHE A 109 11.49 3.71 24.81
CA PHE A 109 10.38 3.66 23.87
C PHE A 109 10.87 3.78 22.42
N TYR A 110 10.24 3.02 21.54
CA TYR A 110 10.35 3.19 20.09
C TYR A 110 8.95 3.30 19.47
N SER A 111 8.87 4.07 18.38
CA SER A 111 7.70 4.09 17.52
C SER A 111 8.15 4.18 16.07
N PHE A 112 7.54 3.33 15.26
CA PHE A 112 7.81 3.12 13.86
C PHE A 112 6.48 3.14 13.11
N GLY A 113 6.47 3.69 11.90
CA GLY A 113 5.32 3.61 11.02
C GLY A 113 5.55 4.28 9.68
N SER A 114 4.58 4.08 8.78
CA SER A 114 4.44 4.76 7.49
C SER A 114 3.90 6.19 7.65
#